data_AF-A0A7V3L1P7-F1
#
_entry.id   AF-A0A7V3L1P7-F1
#
_cell.length_a   1.000
_cell.length_b   1.000
_cell.length_c   1.000
_cell.angle_alpha   90.00
_cell.angle_beta   90.00
_cell.angle_gamma   90.00
#
_symmetry.space_group_name_H-M   'P 1'
#
loop_
_entity.id
_entity.type
_entity.pdbx_description
1 polymer ?
#
loop_
_entity_poly.entity_id
_entity_poly.type
_entity_poly.pdbx_seq_one_letter_code
_entity_poly.pdbx_strand_id
1 'polypeptide(L)'
;MKNLRKTLVIACLLAIVTASSQALTFEQVLVQHWVGTGNNQALLVVDFGNESFAFGYRFDGQKTGWDLLTAVADATDLDVTVDMSWGSPFVVGMSYYGYSGYYDSQNWQTSNWWEYWNSADGETWSSSWVGCGDRILTDRAWDGWTFSPPWPQQGTPPRVPLIPEPSTLGSGLILVGLAVAQLLRRK
;
A
#
# COMPACT_ATOMS: atom_id res chain seq x y z
N MET A 1 -65.81 -15.53 6.97
CA MET A 1 -64.86 -16.40 6.25
C MET A 1 -64.11 -15.56 5.22
N LYS A 2 -62.77 -15.53 5.30
CA LYS A 2 -61.80 -15.30 4.20
C LYS A 2 -61.87 -13.90 3.53
N ASN A 3 -60.96 -12.94 3.72
CA ASN A 3 -59.50 -13.08 3.81
C ASN A 3 -58.83 -11.83 4.44
N LEU A 4 -58.20 -12.06 5.58
CA LEU A 4 -57.11 -11.28 6.14
C LEU A 4 -55.86 -11.47 5.26
N ARG A 5 -55.42 -10.45 4.52
CA ARG A 5 -54.10 -10.41 3.86
C ARG A 5 -53.54 -8.98 3.95
N LYS A 6 -53.00 -8.62 5.11
CA LYS A 6 -51.57 -8.36 5.33
C LYS A 6 -51.00 -7.31 4.36
N THR A 7 -51.22 -6.03 4.68
CA THR A 7 -50.39 -4.94 4.17
C THR A 7 -49.01 -5.08 4.80
N LEU A 8 -48.09 -5.72 4.09
CA LEU A 8 -46.69 -5.85 4.48
C LEU A 8 -46.01 -4.50 4.21
N VAL A 9 -45.68 -3.76 5.27
CA VAL A 9 -44.79 -2.60 5.18
C VAL A 9 -43.41 -3.12 4.80
N ILE A 10 -43.06 -3.02 3.52
CA ILE A 10 -41.70 -3.28 3.05
C ILE A 10 -40.89 -2.01 3.33
N ALA A 11 -40.26 -1.98 4.50
CA ALA A 11 -39.15 -1.06 4.76
C ALA A 11 -37.90 -1.64 4.09
N CYS A 12 -37.64 -1.23 2.84
CA CYS A 12 -36.30 -1.39 2.25
C CYS A 12 -35.34 -0.48 3.02
N LEU A 13 -34.71 -1.02 4.06
CA LEU A 13 -33.49 -0.47 4.63
C LEU A 13 -32.39 -0.58 3.56
N LEU A 14 -32.19 0.51 2.80
CA LEU A 14 -30.91 0.73 2.12
C LEU A 14 -29.87 0.95 3.24
N ALA A 15 -29.23 -0.12 3.68
CA ALA A 15 -27.93 0.01 4.33
C ALA A 15 -26.94 0.44 3.24
N ILE A 16 -26.71 1.75 3.13
CA ILE A 16 -25.50 2.23 2.46
C ILE A 16 -24.35 1.77 3.36
N VAL A 17 -23.79 0.61 3.05
CA VAL A 17 -22.53 0.18 3.65
C VAL A 17 -21.47 1.09 3.05
N THR A 18 -21.20 2.21 3.73
CA THR A 18 -19.94 2.91 3.52
C THR A 18 -18.85 1.96 3.99
N ALA A 19 -18.16 1.30 3.07
CA ALA A 19 -16.91 0.63 3.40
C ALA A 19 -15.95 1.74 3.86
N SER A 20 -15.77 1.89 5.16
CA SER A 20 -14.65 2.66 5.69
C SER A 20 -13.40 1.91 5.26
N SER A 21 -12.50 2.55 4.51
CA SER A 21 -11.15 2.01 4.35
C SER A 21 -10.55 1.90 5.75
N GLN A 22 -10.17 0.68 6.14
CA GLN A 22 -9.53 0.44 7.43
C GLN A 22 -8.03 0.52 7.21
N ALA A 23 -7.33 1.24 8.09
CA ALA A 23 -5.88 1.29 8.07
C ALA A 23 -5.27 -0.12 8.02
N LEU A 24 -4.34 -0.32 7.10
CA LEU A 24 -3.55 -1.55 7.05
C LEU A 24 -2.62 -1.61 8.25
N THR A 25 -2.41 -2.83 8.73
CA THR A 25 -1.34 -3.14 9.66
C THR A 25 -0.16 -3.75 8.92
N PHE A 26 1.05 -3.59 9.47
CA PHE A 26 2.27 -4.11 8.85
C PHE A 26 2.22 -5.64 8.69
N GLU A 27 1.47 -6.34 9.54
CA GLU A 27 1.29 -7.79 9.52
C GLU A 27 0.45 -8.27 8.34
N GLN A 28 -0.34 -7.38 7.71
CA GLN A 28 -1.09 -7.69 6.51
C GLN A 28 -0.23 -7.56 5.24
N VAL A 29 0.94 -6.92 5.33
CA VAL A 29 1.80 -6.64 4.19
C VAL A 29 2.76 -7.80 3.95
N LEU A 30 2.89 -8.20 2.70
CA LEU A 30 3.91 -9.16 2.25
C LEU A 30 5.27 -8.45 2.16
N VAL A 31 5.92 -8.32 3.32
CA VAL A 31 7.24 -7.69 3.44
C VAL A 31 8.32 -8.68 2.99
N GLN A 32 9.14 -8.28 2.02
CA GLN A 32 10.23 -9.08 1.47
C GLN A 32 11.35 -9.26 2.51
N HIS A 33 11.80 -8.13 3.08
CA HIS A 33 12.88 -8.10 4.07
C HIS A 33 12.63 -7.01 5.12
N TRP A 34 13.00 -7.31 6.36
CA TRP A 34 13.15 -6.32 7.42
C TRP A 34 14.64 -6.01 7.60
N VAL A 35 15.00 -4.73 7.53
CA VAL A 35 16.38 -4.24 7.63
C VAL A 35 16.52 -3.25 8.79
N GLY A 36 17.76 -2.98 9.20
CA GLY A 36 18.06 -2.08 10.30
C GLY A 36 17.71 -2.64 11.69
N THR A 37 17.83 -1.78 12.70
CA THR A 37 17.56 -2.08 14.10
C THR A 37 16.98 -0.85 14.80
N GLY A 38 16.12 -1.07 15.78
CA GLY A 38 15.57 -0.01 16.62
C GLY A 38 14.12 -0.27 16.99
N ASN A 39 13.56 0.61 17.81
CA ASN A 39 12.20 0.49 18.32
C ASN A 39 11.17 1.05 17.35
N ASN A 40 11.53 2.07 16.56
CA ASN A 40 10.63 2.61 15.54
C ASN A 40 10.66 1.73 14.29
N GLN A 41 9.54 1.65 13.60
CA GLN A 41 9.39 0.88 12.37
C GLN A 41 8.77 1.72 11.26
N ALA A 42 9.15 1.47 10.01
CA ALA A 42 8.49 2.05 8.84
C ALA A 42 8.45 1.02 7.70
N LEU A 43 7.49 1.19 6.79
CA LEU A 43 7.42 0.42 5.56
C LEU A 43 7.76 1.30 4.35
N LEU A 44 8.55 0.72 3.44
CA LEU A 44 8.79 1.19 2.09
C LEU A 44 7.98 0.34 1.12
N VAL A 45 7.19 0.94 0.24
CA VAL A 45 6.57 0.24 -0.89
C VAL A 45 7.17 0.75 -2.19
N VAL A 46 7.67 -0.14 -3.05
CA VAL A 46 8.18 0.21 -4.38
C VAL A 46 7.30 -0.46 -5.43
N ASP A 47 6.59 0.36 -6.20
CA ASP A 47 5.64 -0.04 -7.23
C ASP A 47 6.20 0.29 -8.62
N PHE A 48 6.51 -0.74 -9.40
CA PHE A 48 7.03 -0.63 -10.78
C PHE A 48 5.91 -0.48 -11.84
N GLY A 49 4.66 -0.30 -11.42
CA GLY A 49 3.47 -0.13 -12.26
C GLY A 49 2.80 -1.46 -12.63
N ASN A 50 3.58 -2.54 -12.79
CA ASN A 50 3.05 -3.90 -13.02
C ASN A 50 3.21 -4.82 -11.80
N GLU A 51 4.14 -4.53 -10.91
CA GLU A 51 4.43 -5.30 -9.70
C GLU A 51 4.87 -4.37 -8.56
N SER A 52 4.60 -4.77 -7.32
CA SER A 52 4.92 -4.01 -6.13
C SER A 52 5.60 -4.86 -5.05
N PHE A 53 6.59 -4.27 -4.39
CA PHE A 53 7.34 -4.89 -3.31
C PHE A 53 7.31 -4.01 -2.07
N ALA A 54 7.29 -4.63 -0.90
CA ALA A 54 7.37 -3.94 0.38
C ALA A 54 8.59 -4.37 1.19
N PHE A 55 9.22 -3.42 1.86
CA PHE A 55 10.36 -3.63 2.73
C PHE A 55 10.11 -2.95 4.08
N GLY A 56 10.58 -3.56 5.15
CA GLY A 56 10.48 -3.00 6.49
C GLY A 56 11.81 -2.46 6.97
N TYR A 57 11.77 -1.30 7.64
CA TYR A 57 12.94 -0.67 8.23
C TYR A 57 12.72 -0.45 9.72
N ARG A 58 13.69 -0.86 10.54
CA ARG A 58 13.75 -0.57 11.97
C ARG A 58 14.81 0.49 12.24
N PHE A 59 14.47 1.46 13.07
CA PHE A 59 15.37 2.57 13.37
C PHE A 59 15.18 3.14 14.78
N ASP A 60 16.23 3.78 15.26
CA ASP A 60 16.20 4.65 16.44
C ASP A 60 16.66 6.06 16.05
N GLY A 61 16.32 7.03 16.89
CA GLY A 61 16.61 8.43 16.65
C GLY A 61 15.86 9.00 15.45
N GLN A 62 16.35 10.13 14.94
CA GLN A 62 15.77 10.78 13.77
C GLN A 62 16.33 10.14 12.50
N LYS A 63 15.44 9.67 11.63
CA LYS A 63 15.75 9.14 10.28
C LYS A 63 14.87 9.80 9.23
N THR A 64 15.30 9.77 7.98
CA THR A 64 14.54 10.29 6.84
C THR A 64 14.09 9.18 5.90
N GLY A 65 13.19 9.50 4.96
CA GLY A 65 12.82 8.61 3.87
C GLY A 65 14.02 8.17 3.03
N TRP A 66 15.05 9.02 2.91
CA TRP A 66 16.32 8.67 2.27
C TRP A 66 17.09 7.62 3.06
N ASP A 67 17.19 7.76 4.40
CA ASP A 67 17.83 6.73 5.24
C ASP A 67 17.11 5.38 5.12
N LEU A 68 15.78 5.39 4.99
CA LEU A 68 14.98 4.18 4.80
C LEU A 68 15.23 3.57 3.42
N LEU A 69 15.23 4.37 2.35
CA LEU A 69 15.46 3.88 1.00
C LEU A 69 16.86 3.29 0.85
N THR A 70 17.89 3.98 1.34
CA THR A 70 19.28 3.51 1.25
C THR A 70 19.54 2.32 2.17
N ALA A 71 18.98 2.28 3.39
CA ALA A 71 19.12 1.11 4.25
C ALA A 71 18.52 -0.16 3.63
N VAL A 72 17.42 -0.04 2.88
CA VAL A 72 16.84 -1.16 2.12
C VAL A 72 17.73 -1.51 0.92
N ALA A 73 18.18 -0.52 0.15
CA ALA A 73 19.03 -0.73 -1.00
C ALA A 73 20.37 -1.40 -0.63
N ASP A 74 20.98 -0.99 0.49
CA ASP A 74 22.26 -1.54 0.96
C ASP A 74 22.15 -2.98 1.49
N ALA A 75 20.97 -3.38 1.96
CA ALA A 75 20.74 -4.67 2.61
C ALA A 75 19.98 -5.68 1.75
N THR A 76 19.56 -5.30 0.55
CA THR A 76 18.77 -6.15 -0.38
C THR A 76 19.29 -5.99 -1.81
N ASP A 77 18.67 -6.68 -2.76
CA ASP A 77 18.98 -6.50 -4.19
C ASP A 77 18.24 -5.29 -4.83
N LEU A 78 17.63 -4.41 -4.03
CA LEU A 78 17.00 -3.19 -4.52
C LEU A 78 18.11 -2.22 -4.94
N ASP A 79 18.31 -2.05 -6.24
CA ASP A 79 19.24 -1.05 -6.77
C ASP A 79 18.53 0.30 -6.91
N VAL A 80 19.21 1.38 -6.53
CA VAL A 80 18.71 2.76 -6.58
C VAL A 80 19.74 3.64 -7.27
N THR A 81 19.37 4.17 -8.44
CA THR A 81 20.15 5.16 -9.17
C THR A 81 19.65 6.56 -8.85
N VAL A 82 20.58 7.44 -8.50
CA VAL A 82 20.29 8.84 -8.18
C VAL A 82 21.11 9.81 -9.01
N ASP A 83 20.47 10.91 -9.40
CA ASP A 83 21.12 12.08 -9.95
C ASP A 83 21.34 13.12 -8.84
N MET A 84 22.59 13.56 -8.68
CA MET A 84 23.02 14.54 -7.68
C MET A 84 23.16 15.95 -8.25
N SER A 85 22.83 16.17 -9.53
CA SER A 85 23.04 17.45 -10.25
C SER A 85 22.30 18.64 -9.64
N TRP A 86 21.32 18.39 -8.76
CA TRP A 86 20.43 19.39 -8.17
C TRP A 86 20.73 19.66 -6.69
N GLY A 87 21.87 19.19 -6.17
CA GLY A 87 22.29 19.41 -4.78
C GLY A 87 21.52 18.59 -3.73
N SER A 88 20.63 17.72 -4.17
CA SER A 88 19.88 16.75 -3.37
C SER A 88 19.69 15.46 -4.18
N PRO A 89 19.57 14.26 -3.55
CA PRO A 89 19.40 13.02 -4.28
C PRO A 89 18.07 13.02 -5.02
N PHE A 90 18.13 12.99 -6.36
CA PHE A 90 16.96 12.80 -7.20
C PHE A 90 16.94 11.35 -7.70
N VAL A 91 15.94 10.56 -7.31
CA VAL A 91 15.83 9.15 -7.72
C VAL A 91 15.46 9.08 -9.19
N VAL A 92 16.39 8.61 -10.01
CA VAL A 92 16.23 8.48 -11.47
C VAL A 92 16.06 7.03 -11.90
N GLY A 93 16.38 6.06 -11.05
CA GLY A 93 16.21 4.67 -11.41
C GLY A 93 16.05 3.79 -10.18
N MET A 94 15.23 2.75 -10.30
CA MET A 94 15.23 1.64 -9.36
C MET A 94 15.09 0.33 -10.11
N SER A 95 15.67 -0.74 -9.56
CA SER A 95 15.43 -2.10 -10.04
C SER A 95 15.42 -3.11 -8.91
N TYR A 96 14.58 -4.14 -9.04
CA TYR A 96 14.49 -5.23 -8.08
C TYR A 96 13.90 -6.46 -8.74
N TYR A 97 14.50 -7.63 -8.54
CA TYR A 97 13.97 -8.94 -8.96
C TYR A 97 13.49 -9.01 -10.42
N GLY A 98 14.23 -8.36 -11.34
CA GLY A 98 13.91 -8.32 -12.78
C GLY A 98 12.94 -7.22 -13.22
N TYR A 99 12.45 -6.39 -12.30
CA TYR A 99 11.67 -5.19 -12.57
C TYR A 99 12.58 -3.97 -12.52
N SER A 100 12.36 -3.00 -13.41
CA SER A 100 13.16 -1.78 -13.46
C SER A 100 12.35 -0.61 -14.03
N GLY A 101 12.56 0.58 -13.47
CA GLY A 101 12.06 1.84 -13.99
C GLY A 101 13.17 2.88 -14.01
N TYR A 102 13.31 3.62 -15.11
CA TYR A 102 14.34 4.64 -15.27
C TYR A 102 13.74 5.92 -15.86
N TYR A 103 14.11 7.07 -15.28
CA TYR A 103 13.77 8.41 -15.74
C TYR A 103 14.73 8.83 -16.85
N ASP A 104 14.20 8.99 -18.06
CA ASP A 104 14.97 9.56 -19.17
C ASP A 104 14.91 11.09 -19.12
N SER A 105 16.02 11.73 -18.77
CA SER A 105 16.08 13.19 -18.68
C SER A 105 16.05 13.90 -20.04
N GLN A 106 16.18 13.18 -21.17
CA GLN A 106 16.26 13.81 -22.50
C GLN A 106 14.93 14.43 -22.93
N ASN A 107 13.79 13.91 -22.47
CA ASN A 107 12.48 14.43 -22.86
C ASN A 107 11.44 14.31 -21.74
N TRP A 108 11.59 15.14 -20.70
CA TRP A 108 10.79 15.11 -19.46
C TRP A 108 9.27 15.02 -19.66
N GLN A 109 8.72 15.53 -20.78
CA GLN A 109 7.28 15.51 -21.09
C GLN A 109 6.78 14.12 -21.48
N THR A 110 7.67 13.26 -21.97
CA THR A 110 7.37 11.90 -22.43
C THR A 110 8.03 10.83 -21.58
N SER A 111 8.78 11.24 -20.55
CA SER A 111 9.51 10.34 -19.68
C SER A 111 8.69 9.94 -18.47
N ASN A 112 8.72 8.65 -18.15
CA ASN A 112 8.28 8.15 -16.86
C ASN A 112 9.21 8.65 -15.77
N TRP A 113 8.72 8.83 -14.55
CA TRP A 113 9.53 9.23 -13.40
C TRP A 113 9.14 8.43 -12.15
N TRP A 114 10.02 8.48 -11.15
CA TRP A 114 9.72 7.94 -9.82
C TRP A 114 9.06 9.01 -8.97
N GLU A 115 7.82 8.75 -8.55
CA GLU A 115 7.05 9.63 -7.69
C GLU A 115 7.08 9.10 -6.26
N TYR A 116 7.31 10.00 -5.31
CA TYR A 116 7.40 9.67 -3.89
C TYR A 116 6.06 9.94 -3.20
N TRP A 117 5.63 9.00 -2.37
CA TRP A 117 4.32 8.98 -1.72
C TRP A 117 4.49 8.74 -0.22
N ASN A 118 3.59 9.34 0.57
CA ASN A 118 3.51 9.09 2.01
C ASN A 118 2.09 8.68 2.40
N SER A 119 2.00 7.86 3.44
CA SER A 119 0.74 7.46 4.05
C SER A 119 0.89 7.32 5.57
N ALA A 120 -0.23 7.49 6.28
CA ALA A 120 -0.33 7.22 7.71
C ALA A 120 -0.94 5.83 8.01
N ASP A 121 -1.56 5.20 7.02
CA ASP A 121 -2.44 4.05 7.19
C ASP A 121 -2.23 2.95 6.14
N GLY A 122 -1.34 3.14 5.17
CA GLY A 122 -1.08 2.21 4.07
C GLY A 122 -2.19 2.18 3.01
N GLU A 123 -3.30 2.90 3.20
CA GLU A 123 -4.47 2.90 2.32
C GLU A 123 -4.64 4.24 1.62
N THR A 124 -4.55 5.31 2.40
CA THR A 124 -4.69 6.68 1.95
C THR A 124 -3.31 7.27 1.73
N TRP A 125 -2.95 7.44 0.45
CA TRP A 125 -1.65 7.95 0.04
C TRP A 125 -1.77 9.36 -0.53
N SER A 126 -0.75 10.18 -0.28
CA SER A 126 -0.57 11.48 -0.90
C SER A 126 0.80 11.56 -1.54
N SER A 127 0.88 12.17 -2.72
CA SER A 127 2.17 12.52 -3.34
C SER A 127 2.92 13.45 -2.39
N SER A 128 4.21 13.16 -2.16
CA SER A 128 5.03 13.96 -1.26
C SER A 128 5.42 15.27 -1.92
N TRP A 129 5.27 16.37 -1.18
CA TRP A 129 5.75 17.69 -1.58
C TRP A 129 7.18 17.97 -1.10
N VAL A 130 7.78 17.03 -0.37
CA VAL A 130 9.16 17.10 0.13
C VAL A 130 9.95 15.91 -0.41
N GLY A 131 11.24 16.12 -0.66
CA GLY A 131 12.12 15.03 -1.04
C GLY A 131 12.27 14.00 0.09
N CYS A 132 12.56 12.75 -0.26
CA CYS A 132 12.80 11.68 0.72
C CYS A 132 13.93 12.03 1.71
N GLY A 133 14.90 12.86 1.31
CA GLY A 133 15.96 13.38 2.18
C GLY A 133 15.48 14.28 3.32
N ASP A 134 14.38 15.01 3.13
CA ASP A 134 13.83 15.96 4.12
C ASP A 134 12.63 15.38 4.88
N ARG A 135 12.07 14.27 4.40
CA ARG A 135 10.93 13.60 5.03
C ARG A 135 11.37 12.84 6.29
N ILE A 136 11.17 13.44 7.47
CA ILE A 136 11.49 12.79 8.75
C ILE A 136 10.53 11.64 9.06
N LEU A 137 11.04 10.42 9.22
CA LEU A 137 10.24 9.25 9.58
C LEU A 137 9.68 9.37 10.99
N THR A 138 8.45 8.89 11.13
CA THR A 138 7.81 8.64 12.43
C THR A 138 7.66 7.14 12.63
N ASP A 139 7.46 6.71 13.87
CA ASP A 139 7.09 5.32 14.10
C ASP A 139 5.81 4.97 13.33
N ARG A 140 5.81 3.77 12.74
CA ARG A 140 4.79 3.21 11.85
C ARG A 140 4.54 4.02 10.57
N ALA A 141 5.51 4.80 10.11
CA ALA A 141 5.39 5.55 8.85
C ALA A 141 5.30 4.61 7.63
N TRP A 142 4.56 5.06 6.61
CA TRP A 142 4.51 4.44 5.30
C TRP A 142 5.05 5.41 4.25
N ASP A 143 6.09 4.96 3.56
CA ASP A 143 6.69 5.64 2.43
C ASP A 143 6.59 4.77 1.19
N GLY A 144 6.46 5.40 0.03
CA GLY A 144 6.15 4.70 -1.19
C GLY A 144 6.79 5.35 -2.41
N TRP A 145 7.11 4.55 -3.40
CA TRP A 145 7.56 5.00 -4.71
C TRP A 145 6.74 4.32 -5.80
N THR A 146 6.26 5.10 -6.75
CA THR A 146 5.59 4.57 -7.95
C THR A 146 6.33 5.01 -9.20
N PHE A 147 6.51 4.10 -10.14
CA PHE A 147 6.99 4.43 -11.48
C PHE A 147 5.83 4.99 -12.32
N SER A 148 5.72 6.31 -12.35
CA SER A 148 4.61 7.04 -12.93
C SER A 148 4.72 7.15 -14.46
N PRO A 149 3.59 7.09 -15.19
CA PRO A 149 3.54 7.36 -16.63
C PRO A 149 3.95 8.81 -16.94
N PRO A 150 4.25 9.15 -18.21
CA PRO A 150 4.67 10.50 -18.53
C PRO A 150 3.51 11.51 -18.43
N TRP A 151 3.83 12.79 -18.34
CA TRP A 151 2.84 13.86 -18.24
C TRP A 151 1.98 13.93 -19.53
N PRO A 152 0.67 14.25 -19.47
CA PRO A 152 -0.11 14.74 -18.32
C PRO A 152 -0.71 13.67 -17.42
N GLN A 153 -0.41 12.40 -17.63
CA GLN A 153 -0.93 11.33 -16.78
C GLN A 153 -0.36 11.51 -15.36
N GLN A 154 -1.23 11.44 -14.36
CA GLN A 154 -0.81 11.45 -12.97
C GLN A 154 -0.38 10.05 -12.56
N GLY A 155 0.65 9.97 -11.72
CA GLY A 155 0.97 8.74 -11.03
C GLY A 155 -0.18 8.28 -10.15
N THR A 156 -0.20 6.98 -9.88
CA THR A 156 -1.10 6.39 -8.90
C THR A 156 -0.34 6.12 -7.61
N PRO A 157 -1.03 6.11 -6.45
CA PRO A 157 -0.48 5.56 -5.23
C PRO A 157 0.14 4.17 -5.43
N PRO A 158 1.18 3.84 -4.65
CA PRO A 158 1.77 2.51 -4.70
C PRO A 158 0.74 1.46 -4.24
N ARG A 159 0.70 0.34 -4.93
CA ARG A 159 -0.14 -0.81 -4.56
C ARG A 159 0.59 -1.59 -3.47
N VAL A 160 0.04 -1.61 -2.26
CA VAL A 160 0.63 -2.35 -1.14
C VAL A 160 0.48 -3.86 -1.39
N PRO A 161 1.58 -4.63 -1.45
CA PRO A 161 1.49 -6.08 -1.61
C PRO A 161 0.99 -6.71 -0.30
N LEU A 162 -0.20 -7.29 -0.32
CA LEU A 162 -0.81 -7.92 0.85
C LEU A 162 -0.52 -9.42 0.90
N ILE A 163 -0.38 -9.95 2.11
CA ILE A 163 -0.41 -11.39 2.33
C ILE A 163 -1.82 -11.87 1.94
N PRO A 164 -1.95 -12.86 1.03
CA PRO A 164 -3.26 -13.37 0.66
C PRO A 164 -3.98 -13.87 1.91
N GLU A 165 -5.16 -13.33 2.22
CA GLU A 165 -5.95 -13.88 3.31
C GLU A 165 -6.22 -15.37 3.03
N PRO A 166 -6.07 -16.26 4.02
CA PRO A 166 -6.47 -17.65 3.86
C PRO A 166 -7.96 -17.65 3.51
N SER A 167 -8.28 -17.97 2.26
CA SER A 167 -9.57 -17.78 1.61
C SER A 167 -10.77 -17.84 2.57
N THR A 168 -11.38 -16.68 2.84
CA THR A 168 -12.56 -16.47 3.70
C THR A 168 -13.82 -17.23 3.23
N LEU A 169 -13.72 -18.00 2.13
CA LEU A 169 -14.74 -18.92 1.62
C LEU A 169 -15.16 -20.01 2.62
N GLY A 170 -14.34 -20.35 3.61
CA GLY A 170 -14.71 -21.29 4.67
C GLY A 170 -15.70 -20.72 5.70
N SER A 171 -15.58 -19.43 6.04
CA SER A 171 -16.29 -18.82 7.16
C SER A 171 -17.75 -18.47 6.84
N GLY A 172 -18.03 -18.08 5.59
CA GLY A 172 -19.39 -17.77 5.13
C GLY A 172 -20.31 -19.00 5.09
N LEU A 173 -19.77 -20.17 4.73
CA LEU A 173 -20.54 -21.42 4.66
C LEU A 173 -20.90 -21.98 6.05
N ILE A 174 -20.06 -21.75 7.06
CA ILE A 174 -20.32 -22.20 8.44
C ILE A 174 -21.49 -21.44 9.07
N LEU A 175 -21.58 -20.11 8.85
CA LEU A 175 -22.67 -19.30 9.39
C LEU A 175 -24.02 -19.60 8.72
N VAL A 176 -24.03 -19.81 7.40
CA VAL A 176 -25.23 -20.23 6.67
C VAL A 176 -25.66 -21.65 7.07
N GLY A 177 -24.70 -22.58 7.23
CA GLY A 177 -24.96 -23.94 7.69
C GLY A 177 -25.58 -24.00 9.09
N LEU A 178 -25.09 -23.20 10.03
CA LEU A 178 -25.63 -23.12 11.40
C LEU A 178 -27.05 -22.52 11.42
N ALA A 179 -27.31 -21.48 10.62
CA ALA A 179 -28.65 -20.89 10.51
C ALA A 179 -29.68 -21.88 9.92
N VAL A 180 -29.30 -22.63 8.88
CA VAL A 180 -30.16 -23.66 8.26
C VAL A 180 -30.39 -24.84 9.22
N ALA A 181 -29.37 -25.29 9.94
CA ALA A 181 -29.51 -26.37 10.94
C ALA A 181 -30.43 -25.97 12.10
N GLN A 182 -30.38 -24.71 12.55
CA GLN A 182 -31.26 -24.17 13.59
C GLN A 182 -32.72 -24.07 13.12
N LEU A 183 -32.94 -23.73 11.84
CA LEU A 183 -34.28 -23.67 11.23
C LEU A 183 -34.89 -25.05 10.99
N LEU A 184 -34.08 -26.06 10.65
CA LEU A 184 -34.53 -27.43 10.44
C LEU A 184 -34.83 -28.18 11.75
N ARG A 185 -34.22 -27.79 12.88
CA ARG A 185 -34.48 -28.36 14.21
C ARG A 185 -35.75 -27.83 14.89
N ARG A 186 -36.38 -26.80 14.34
CA ARG A 186 -37.60 -26.16 14.90
C ARG A 186 -38.90 -26.59 14.21
N LYS A 187 -38.84 -27.65 13.39
CA LYS A 187 -40.02 -28.36 12.84
C LYS A 187 -40.15 -29.70 13.53
#